data_AF-A0A974PRY4-F1
#
_entry.id   AF-A0A974PRY4-F1
#
_cell.length_a   1.000
_cell.length_b   1.000
_cell.length_c   1.000
_cell.angle_alpha   90.00
_cell.angle_beta   90.00
_cell.angle_gamma   90.00
#
_symmetry.space_group_name_H-M   'P 1'
#
loop_
_entity.id
_entity.type
_entity.pdbx_description
1 polymer ?
#
loop_
_entity_poly.entity_id
_entity_poly.type
_entity_poly.pdbx_seq_one_letter_code
_entity_poly.pdbx_strand_id
1 'polypeptide(L)'
;MGRLASILIGLPLSILAVALAVANRKAVTLSLDPFSPDAPALAVTLPLFAVVFGALILGVVAGGTVTWLRQGRFRREARRARRILDRTPPGNAPERASSGALGLPAPRA
;
A
#
# COMPACT_ATOMS: atom_id res chain seq x y z
N MET A 1 17.37 -3.32 5.97
CA MET A 1 16.88 -3.95 7.22
C MET A 1 15.56 -4.73 7.06
N GLY A 2 14.73 -4.52 6.02
CA GLY A 2 13.41 -5.19 5.93
C GLY A 2 13.41 -6.68 5.55
N ARG A 3 14.48 -7.19 4.92
CA ARG A 3 14.55 -8.60 4.47
C ARG A 3 14.65 -9.59 5.63
N LEU A 4 15.45 -9.27 6.65
CA LEU A 4 15.59 -10.08 7.86
C LEU A 4 14.29 -10.11 8.66
N ALA A 5 13.60 -8.97 8.83
CA ALA A 5 12.31 -8.92 9.52
C ALA A 5 11.23 -9.74 8.77
N SER A 6 11.20 -9.66 7.44
CA SER A 6 10.25 -10.46 6.64
C SER A 6 10.52 -11.96 6.76
N ILE A 7 11.78 -12.39 6.83
CA ILE A 7 12.14 -13.80 7.02
C ILE A 7 11.81 -14.25 8.45
N LEU A 8 12.14 -13.42 9.45
CA LEU A 8 11.89 -13.71 10.87
C LEU A 8 10.40 -13.87 11.18
N ILE A 9 9.53 -13.15 10.47
CA ILE A 9 8.07 -13.24 10.62
C ILE A 9 7.50 -14.30 9.68
N GLY A 10 7.92 -14.31 8.42
CA GLY A 10 7.37 -15.17 7.37
C GLY A 10 7.70 -16.65 7.58
N LEU A 11 8.90 -16.97 8.08
CA LEU A 11 9.32 -18.35 8.32
C LEU A 11 8.48 -19.05 9.41
N PRO A 12 8.34 -18.53 10.64
CA PRO A 12 7.49 -19.16 11.65
C PRO A 12 6.02 -19.16 11.25
N LEU A 13 5.54 -18.11 10.59
CA LEU A 13 4.16 -18.07 10.08
C LEU A 13 3.91 -19.18 9.05
N SER A 14 4.88 -19.44 8.16
CA SER A 14 4.81 -20.52 7.17
C SER A 14 4.86 -21.91 7.82
N ILE A 15 5.68 -22.09 8.86
CA ILE A 15 5.72 -23.34 9.63
C ILE A 15 4.37 -23.60 10.30
N LEU A 16 3.80 -22.58 10.96
CA LEU A 16 2.50 -22.70 11.62
C LEU A 16 1.39 -23.02 10.62
N ALA A 17 1.45 -22.37 9.46
CA ALA A 17 0.58 -22.65 8.33
C ALA A 17 0.64 -24.12 7.89
N VAL A 18 1.83 -24.64 7.62
CA VAL A 18 2.01 -26.05 7.23
C VAL A 18 1.58 -27.01 8.33
N ALA A 19 1.90 -26.72 9.60
CA ALA A 19 1.49 -27.54 10.74
C ALA A 19 -0.04 -27.60 10.87
N LEU A 20 -0.73 -26.47 10.71
CA LEU A 20 -2.18 -26.41 10.71
C LEU A 20 -2.77 -27.21 9.53
N ALA A 21 -2.10 -27.22 8.37
CA ALA A 21 -2.47 -28.03 7.22
C ALA A 21 -2.38 -29.54 7.47
N VAL A 22 -1.23 -29.99 7.98
CA VAL A 22 -0.98 -31.41 8.24
C VAL A 22 -1.86 -31.93 9.37
N ALA A 23 -2.04 -31.15 10.45
CA ALA A 23 -2.89 -31.53 11.57
C ALA A 23 -4.37 -31.63 11.19
N ASN A 24 -4.85 -30.74 10.30
CA ASN A 24 -6.24 -30.68 9.86
C ASN A 24 -6.44 -31.23 8.44
N ARG A 25 -5.73 -32.32 8.11
CA ARG A 25 -5.88 -33.05 6.83
C ARG A 25 -7.21 -33.79 6.68
N LYS A 26 -7.97 -33.95 7.78
CA LYS A 26 -9.28 -34.60 7.76
C LYS A 26 -10.26 -33.72 7.00
N ALA A 27 -11.07 -34.34 6.14
CA ALA A 27 -12.14 -33.64 5.45
C ALA A 27 -13.22 -33.23 6.47
N VAL A 28 -13.56 -31.95 6.49
CA VAL A 28 -14.62 -31.39 7.33
C VAL A 28 -15.67 -30.79 6.40
N THR A 29 -16.94 -31.07 6.68
CA THR A 29 -18.04 -30.44 5.94
C THR A 29 -18.24 -29.03 6.49
N LEU A 30 -17.89 -28.03 5.68
CA LEU A 30 -18.18 -26.64 5.96
C LEU A 30 -19.56 -26.30 5.40
N SER A 31 -20.52 -26.02 6.28
CA SER A 31 -21.81 -25.45 5.90
C SER A 31 -21.74 -23.93 5.98
N LEU A 32 -22.15 -23.24 4.91
CA LEU A 32 -22.29 -21.79 4.86
C LEU A 32 -23.75 -21.34 5.04
N ASP A 33 -24.63 -22.25 5.47
CA ASP A 33 -26.04 -22.00 5.71
C ASP A 33 -26.32 -21.90 7.22
N PRO A 34 -26.68 -20.70 7.74
CA PRO A 34 -26.99 -20.52 9.16
C PRO A 34 -28.44 -20.88 9.53
N PHE A 35 -29.31 -21.22 8.57
CA PHE A 35 -30.75 -21.39 8.79
C PHE A 35 -31.24 -22.84 8.65
N SER A 36 -30.52 -23.69 7.92
CA SER A 36 -30.90 -25.10 7.72
C SER A 36 -29.75 -26.05 8.09
N PRO A 37 -29.66 -26.49 9.36
CA PRO A 37 -28.60 -27.40 9.82
C PRO A 37 -28.66 -28.79 9.17
N ASP A 38 -29.88 -29.27 8.89
CA ASP A 38 -30.12 -30.65 8.44
C ASP A 38 -30.05 -30.83 6.92
N ALA A 39 -30.21 -29.75 6.15
CA ALA A 39 -30.15 -29.75 4.69
C ALA A 39 -29.52 -28.45 4.16
N PRO A 40 -28.22 -28.22 4.43
CA PRO A 40 -27.55 -27.00 4.01
C PRO A 40 -27.46 -26.90 2.48
N ALA A 41 -27.98 -25.81 1.91
CA ALA A 41 -27.94 -25.59 0.46
C ALA A 41 -26.52 -25.37 -0.09
N LEU A 42 -25.61 -24.87 0.77
CA LEU A 42 -24.21 -24.58 0.47
C LEU A 42 -23.31 -25.26 1.50
N ALA A 43 -23.07 -26.56 1.32
CA ALA A 43 -22.10 -27.33 2.08
C ALA A 43 -20.97 -27.83 1.17
N VAL A 44 -19.73 -27.65 1.62
CA VAL A 44 -18.56 -28.12 0.89
C VAL A 44 -17.67 -28.93 1.82
N THR A 45 -17.34 -30.15 1.41
CA THR A 45 -16.48 -31.05 2.17
C THR A 45 -15.04 -30.91 1.69
N LEU A 46 -14.20 -30.29 2.52
CA LEU A 46 -12.81 -29.98 2.20
C LEU A 46 -11.97 -30.13 3.47
N PRO A 47 -10.66 -30.37 3.36
CA PRO A 47 -9.76 -30.19 4.49
C PRO A 47 -9.81 -28.74 4.98
N LEU A 48 -9.90 -28.54 6.31
CA LEU A 48 -10.07 -27.22 6.91
C LEU A 48 -8.94 -26.24 6.54
N PHE A 49 -7.73 -26.76 6.32
CA PHE A 49 -6.61 -25.94 5.90
C PHE A 49 -6.83 -25.25 4.56
N ALA A 50 -7.48 -25.92 3.60
CA ALA A 50 -7.74 -25.36 2.28
C ALA A 50 -8.67 -24.15 2.38
N VAL A 51 -9.66 -24.22 3.28
CA VAL A 51 -10.58 -23.12 3.58
C VAL A 51 -9.82 -21.93 4.19
N VAL A 52 -9.02 -22.18 5.22
CA VAL A 52 -8.27 -21.12 5.93
C VAL A 52 -7.26 -20.43 5.01
N PHE A 53 -6.47 -21.20 4.25
CA PHE A 53 -5.52 -20.61 3.29
C PHE A 53 -6.22 -19.89 2.15
N GLY A 54 -7.30 -20.47 1.61
CA GLY A 54 -8.11 -19.82 0.58
C GLY A 54 -8.62 -18.45 1.05
N ALA A 55 -9.20 -18.41 2.25
CA ALA A 55 -9.68 -17.15 2.86
C ALA A 55 -8.55 -16.15 3.11
N LEU A 56 -7.40 -16.62 3.61
CA LEU A 56 -6.23 -15.76 3.84
C LEU A 56 -5.70 -15.15 2.53
N ILE A 57 -5.52 -15.97 1.50
CA ILE A 57 -5.05 -15.54 0.18
C ILE A 57 -6.02 -14.52 -0.41
N LEU A 58 -7.32 -14.80 -0.37
CA LEU A 58 -8.36 -13.88 -0.85
C LEU A 58 -8.30 -12.55 -0.09
N GLY A 59 -8.16 -12.58 1.24
CA GLY A 59 -8.01 -11.39 2.07
C GLY A 59 -6.77 -10.56 1.70
N VAL A 60 -5.62 -11.20 1.49
CA VAL A 60 -4.38 -10.53 1.07
C VAL A 60 -4.53 -9.91 -0.32
N VAL A 61 -5.12 -10.62 -1.29
CA VAL A 61 -5.35 -10.11 -2.65
C VAL A 61 -6.31 -8.93 -2.63
N ALA A 62 -7.40 -9.03 -1.88
CA ALA A 62 -8.37 -7.94 -1.73
C ALA A 62 -7.74 -6.72 -1.06
N GLY A 63 -7.06 -6.90 0.06
CA GLY A 63 -6.36 -5.83 0.78
C GLY A 63 -5.24 -5.19 -0.04
N GLY A 64 -4.49 -6.00 -0.79
CA GLY A 64 -3.47 -5.54 -1.75
C GLY A 64 -4.07 -4.70 -2.87
N THR A 65 -5.20 -5.14 -3.43
CA THR A 65 -5.92 -4.42 -4.49
C THR A 65 -6.43 -3.06 -3.98
N VAL A 66 -7.06 -3.02 -2.80
CA VAL A 66 -7.51 -1.77 -2.17
C VAL A 66 -6.34 -0.82 -1.93
N THR A 67 -5.22 -1.32 -1.40
CA THR A 67 -4.02 -0.52 -1.15
C THR A 67 -3.42 0.02 -2.46
N TRP A 68 -3.38 -0.80 -3.51
CA TRP A 68 -2.87 -0.40 -4.82
C TRP A 68 -3.72 0.71 -5.46
N LEU A 69 -5.05 0.58 -5.40
CA LEU A 69 -5.96 1.62 -5.88
C LEU A 69 -5.78 2.94 -5.09
N ARG A 70 -5.62 2.84 -3.76
CA ARG A 70 -5.44 4.00 -2.88
C ARG A 70 -4.09 4.70 -3.09
N GLN A 71 -3.00 3.94 -3.26
CA GLN A 71 -1.66 4.47 -3.54
C GLN A 71 -1.48 4.94 -4.99
N GLY A 72 -2.25 4.38 -5.94
CA GLY A 72 -2.20 4.74 -7.36
C GLY A 72 -2.54 6.22 -7.62
N ARG A 73 -3.42 6.82 -6.80
CA ARG A 73 -3.85 8.21 -6.95
C ARG A 73 -2.71 9.22 -6.68
N PHE A 74 -1.85 8.95 -5.70
CA PHE A 74 -0.70 9.79 -5.35
C PHE A 74 0.38 9.85 -6.45
N ARG A 75 0.48 8.84 -7.32
CA ARG A 75 1.47 8.82 -8.42
C ARG A 75 1.17 9.83 -9.53
N ARG A 76 -0.06 10.37 -9.59
CA ARG A 76 -0.44 11.45 -10.52
C ARG A 76 -0.19 12.83 -9.93
N GLU A 77 -0.40 13.00 -8.62
CA GLU A 77 -0.21 14.28 -7.92
C GLU A 77 1.26 14.64 -7.78
N ALA A 78 2.13 13.69 -7.45
CA ALA A 78 3.57 13.91 -7.40
C ALA A 78 4.15 14.38 -8.75
N ARG A 79 3.60 13.89 -9.87
CA ARG A 79 4.00 14.32 -11.21
C ARG A 79 3.46 15.70 -11.60
N ARG A 80 2.34 16.15 -11.03
CA ARG A 80 1.85 17.53 -11.21
C ARG A 80 2.63 18.52 -10.36
N ALA A 81 2.92 18.19 -9.11
CA ALA A 81 3.71 19.04 -8.21
C ALA A 81 5.11 19.34 -8.77
N ARG A 82 5.77 18.34 -9.38
CA ARG A 82 7.10 18.51 -9.99
C ARG A 82 7.10 19.46 -11.19
N ARG A 83 6.01 19.49 -11.98
CA ARG A 83 5.88 20.43 -13.11
C ARG A 83 5.63 21.87 -12.69
N ILE A 84 5.08 22.10 -11.48
CA ILE A 84 4.86 23.45 -10.95
C ILE A 84 6.20 24.03 -10.47
N LEU A 85 7.06 23.20 -9.85
CA LEU A 85 8.39 23.60 -9.40
C LEU A 85 9.36 23.88 -10.57
N ASP A 86 9.35 23.07 -11.64
CA ASP A 86 10.20 23.29 -12.82
C ASP A 86 9.79 24.52 -13.65
N ARG A 87 8.57 25.04 -13.45
CA ARG A 87 8.06 26.21 -14.18
C ARG A 87 8.27 27.53 -13.44
N THR A 88 8.86 27.50 -12.24
CA THR A 88 9.33 28.68 -11.53
C THR A 88 10.77 28.95 -11.98
N PRO A 89 11.02 29.90 -12.90
CA PRO A 89 12.38 30.23 -13.30
C PRO A 89 13.11 30.81 -12.09
N PRO A 90 14.38 30.44 -11.83
CA PRO A 90 15.22 31.15 -10.87
C PRO A 90 15.54 32.52 -11.47
N GLY A 91 14.64 33.49 -11.28
CA GLY A 91 14.69 34.72 -12.06
C GLY A 91 13.83 35.85 -11.52
N ASN A 92 13.72 35.98 -10.20
CA ASN A 92 13.33 37.22 -9.51
C ASN A 92 13.52 37.10 -8.00
N ALA A 93 14.74 36.76 -7.55
CA ALA A 93 15.20 37.42 -6.35
C ALA A 93 15.19 38.93 -6.67
N PRO A 94 14.64 39.82 -5.83
CA PRO A 94 14.63 41.26 -6.08
C PRO A 94 16.06 41.82 -5.98
N GLU A 95 16.90 41.55 -6.98
CA GLU A 95 18.23 42.11 -7.18
C GLU A 95 18.17 43.56 -7.72
N ARG A 96 17.02 44.23 -7.55
CA ARG A 96 16.80 45.61 -8.00
C ARG A 96 16.76 46.64 -6.87
N ALA A 97 17.09 46.24 -5.63
CA ALA A 97 17.01 47.15 -4.48
C ALA A 97 18.36 47.76 -4.04
N SER A 98 19.52 47.33 -4.55
CA SER A 98 20.80 47.70 -3.90
C SER A 98 22.01 48.07 -4.78
N SER A 99 21.90 48.20 -6.11
CA SER A 99 23.12 48.54 -6.91
C SER A 99 22.98 49.58 -8.02
N GLY A 100 21.83 50.24 -8.21
CA GLY A 100 21.63 51.10 -9.39
C GLY A 100 21.24 52.56 -9.18
N ALA A 101 20.91 53.01 -7.95
CA ALA A 101 20.17 54.27 -7.78
C ALA A 101 20.73 55.25 -6.74
N LEU A 102 22.05 55.28 -6.52
CA LEU A 102 22.69 56.40 -5.82
C LEU A 102 23.86 57.00 -6.64
N GLY A 103 23.62 57.17 -7.94
CA GLY A 103 24.37 58.13 -8.75
C GLY A 103 23.76 59.51 -8.59
N LEU A 104 24.26 60.30 -7.64
CA LEU A 104 23.99 61.73 -7.58
C LEU A 104 25.12 62.49 -8.30
N PRO A 105 24.81 63.35 -9.29
CA PRO A 105 25.81 64.18 -9.95
C PRO A 105 26.30 65.29 -9.01
N ALA A 106 27.60 65.59 -9.10
CA ALA A 106 28.26 66.64 -8.33
C ALA A 106 27.68 68.05 -8.66
N PRO A 107 27.35 68.87 -7.66
CA PRO A 107 27.00 70.27 -7.89
C PRO A 107 28.28 71.07 -8.20
N ARG A 108 28.29 71.70 -9.38
CA ARG A 108 29.21 72.80 -9.71
C ARG A 108 28.64 74.10 -9.15
N ALA A 109 29.35 74.73 -8.22
CA ALA A 109 29.39 76.18 -7.98
C ALA A 109 30.58 76.49 -7.07
#